data_AF-A0AAV5LJ52-F1
#
_entry.id   AF-A0AAV5LJ52-F1
#
_cell.length_a   1.000
_cell.length_b   1.000
_cell.length_c   1.000
_cell.angle_alpha   90.00
_cell.angle_beta   90.00
_cell.angle_gamma   90.00
#
_symmetry.space_group_name_H-M   'P 1'
#
loop_
_entity.id
_entity.type
_entity.pdbx_description
1 polymer ?
#
loop_
_entity_poly.entity_id
_entity_poly.type
_entity_poly.pdbx_seq_one_letter_code
_entity_poly.pdbx_strand_id
1 'polypeptide(L)'
;MDADILAAFDATISDGVDVLSLSIGGMPAEYFEDGIAIGSFHAVKNGITVVAVAGNYGPTPRTVSNVAPWIFTIGASIVDRVFTSYITLGNKKKIKVHILQYPSNIHRCTILLICDASISISRE
;
A
#
# COMPACT_ATOMS: atom_id res chain seq x y z
N MET A 1 15.55 -7.96 -7.93
CA MET A 1 14.38 -7.54 -7.16
C MET A 1 13.33 -8.63 -7.16
N ASP A 2 12.88 -9.10 -8.32
CA ASP A 2 11.84 -10.15 -8.37
C ASP A 2 12.25 -11.46 -7.71
N ALA A 3 13.53 -11.85 -7.79
CA ALA A 3 14.04 -13.04 -7.10
C ALA A 3 13.83 -12.98 -5.57
N ASP A 4 14.10 -11.83 -4.95
CA ASP A 4 13.92 -11.65 -3.50
C ASP A 4 12.44 -11.64 -3.10
N ILE A 5 11.59 -11.06 -3.96
CA ILE A 5 10.13 -11.03 -3.77
C ILE A 5 9.57 -12.46 -3.84
N LEU A 6 9.96 -13.24 -4.85
CA LEU A 6 9.52 -14.63 -4.99
C LEU A 6 10.00 -15.50 -3.83
N ALA A 7 11.25 -15.32 -3.39
CA ALA A 7 11.75 -16.01 -2.20
C ALA A 7 10.95 -15.66 -0.93
N ALA A 8 10.51 -14.41 -0.78
CA ALA A 8 9.66 -14.00 0.33
C ALA A 8 8.25 -14.62 0.25
N PHE A 9 7.69 -14.79 -0.95
CA PHE A 9 6.43 -15.51 -1.13
C PHE A 9 6.56 -16.99 -0.75
N ASP A 10 7.63 -17.66 -1.18
CA ASP A 10 7.88 -19.06 -0.84
C ASP A 10 8.02 -19.25 0.68
N ALA A 11 8.78 -18.36 1.34
CA ALA A 11 8.90 -18.36 2.79
C ALA A 11 7.54 -18.14 3.48
N THR A 12 6.77 -17.15 3.02
CA THR A 12 5.44 -16.83 3.57
C THR A 12 4.45 -17.99 3.45
N ILE A 13 4.50 -18.71 2.32
CA ILE A 13 3.67 -19.91 2.09
C ILE A 13 4.11 -21.04 3.02
N SER A 14 5.43 -21.25 3.17
CA SER A 14 5.97 -22.24 4.09
C SER A 14 5.60 -21.94 5.55
N ASP A 15 5.58 -20.67 5.93
CA ASP A 15 5.23 -20.20 7.27
C ASP A 15 3.71 -20.28 7.55
N GLY A 16 2.89 -20.50 6.52
CA GLY A 16 1.45 -20.73 6.68
C GLY A 16 0.67 -19.53 7.22
N VAL A 17 1.04 -18.31 6.83
CA VAL A 17 0.35 -17.09 7.27
C VAL A 17 -1.08 -17.00 6.70
N ASP A 18 -1.98 -16.27 7.37
CA ASP A 18 -3.36 -16.11 6.86
C ASP A 18 -3.47 -14.92 5.89
N VAL A 19 -2.71 -13.85 6.13
CA VAL A 19 -2.75 -12.60 5.35
C VAL A 19 -1.33 -12.08 5.10
N LEU A 20 -1.05 -11.72 3.85
CA LEU A 20 0.18 -11.07 3.41
C LEU A 20 -0.09 -9.62 2.97
N SER A 21 0.55 -8.68 3.66
CA SER A 21 0.50 -7.24 3.35
C SER A 21 1.74 -6.77 2.58
N LEU A 22 1.54 -6.31 1.35
CA LEU A 22 2.60 -5.88 0.43
C LEU A 22 2.54 -4.38 0.16
N SER A 23 3.43 -3.62 0.79
CA SER A 23 3.64 -2.19 0.52
C SER A 23 4.75 -1.97 -0.52
N ILE A 24 4.74 -2.77 -1.58
CA ILE A 24 5.67 -2.71 -2.70
C ILE A 24 4.91 -2.86 -4.01
N GLY A 25 5.49 -2.37 -5.09
CA GLY A 25 4.90 -2.45 -6.42
C GLY A 25 5.84 -1.90 -7.47
N GLY A 26 5.70 -2.39 -8.70
CA GLY A 26 6.41 -1.89 -9.88
C GLY A 26 5.48 -1.17 -10.84
N MET A 27 6.01 -0.81 -12.01
CA MET A 27 5.14 -0.44 -13.13
C MET A 27 4.28 -1.65 -13.52
N PRO A 28 3.01 -1.46 -13.89
CA PRO A 28 2.15 -2.56 -14.31
C PRO A 28 2.76 -3.26 -15.54
N ALA A 29 2.97 -4.57 -15.40
CA ALA A 29 3.43 -5.47 -16.46
C ALA A 29 2.40 -6.58 -16.68
N GLU A 30 2.61 -7.39 -17.72
CA GLU A 30 1.79 -8.60 -17.95
C GLU A 30 1.96 -9.59 -16.78
N TYR A 31 0.92 -10.34 -16.44
CA TYR A 31 0.89 -11.14 -15.20
C TYR A 31 1.99 -12.20 -15.12
N PHE A 32 2.43 -12.73 -16.25
CA PHE A 32 3.50 -13.74 -16.31
C PHE A 32 4.91 -13.14 -16.31
N GLU A 33 5.02 -11.81 -16.36
CA GLU A 33 6.28 -11.07 -16.29
C GLU A 33 6.41 -10.28 -14.97
N ASP A 34 5.38 -10.30 -14.13
CA ASP A 34 5.35 -9.62 -12.84
C ASP A 34 5.54 -10.64 -11.70
N GLY A 35 6.69 -10.56 -11.02
CA GLY A 35 7.01 -11.42 -9.88
C GLY A 35 6.00 -11.30 -8.72
N ILE A 36 5.38 -10.13 -8.53
CA ILE A 36 4.32 -9.95 -7.52
C ILE A 36 3.06 -10.68 -7.96
N ALA A 37 2.67 -10.60 -9.23
CA ALA A 37 1.50 -11.32 -9.76
C ALA A 37 1.68 -12.84 -9.65
N ILE A 38 2.86 -13.35 -10.02
CA ILE A 38 3.19 -14.78 -9.92
C ILE A 38 3.18 -15.24 -8.46
N GLY A 39 3.95 -14.58 -7.59
CA GLY A 39 4.06 -14.97 -6.18
C GLY A 39 2.72 -14.90 -5.45
N SER A 40 1.94 -13.84 -5.70
CA SER A 40 0.60 -13.69 -5.10
C SER A 40 -0.39 -14.76 -5.58
N PHE A 41 -0.31 -15.19 -6.85
CA PHE A 41 -1.15 -16.29 -7.34
C PHE A 41 -0.88 -17.58 -6.56
N HIS A 42 0.40 -17.89 -6.30
CA HIS A 42 0.81 -19.05 -5.52
C HIS A 42 0.35 -18.93 -4.05
N ALA A 43 0.45 -17.74 -3.45
CA ALA A 43 -0.03 -17.48 -2.10
C ALA A 43 -1.56 -17.68 -1.97
N VAL A 44 -2.34 -17.08 -2.87
CA VAL A 44 -3.81 -17.20 -2.92
C VAL A 44 -4.24 -18.65 -3.12
N LYS A 45 -3.53 -19.41 -3.96
CA LYS A 45 -3.77 -20.84 -4.15
C LYS A 45 -3.58 -21.66 -2.86
N ASN A 46 -2.69 -21.23 -1.97
CA ASN A 46 -2.46 -21.84 -0.66
C ASN A 46 -3.35 -21.25 0.45
N GLY A 47 -4.40 -20.48 0.10
CA GLY A 47 -5.35 -19.92 1.05
C GLY A 47 -4.91 -18.63 1.73
N ILE A 48 -3.82 -18.01 1.27
CA ILE A 48 -3.27 -16.78 1.85
C ILE A 48 -3.88 -15.56 1.13
N THR A 49 -4.49 -14.66 1.88
CA THR A 49 -5.04 -13.42 1.30
C THR A 49 -3.92 -12.41 1.07
N VAL A 50 -3.82 -11.87 -0.15
CA VAL A 50 -2.79 -10.87 -0.50
C VAL A 50 -3.43 -9.50 -0.68
N VAL A 51 -2.96 -8.54 0.11
CA VAL A 51 -3.31 -7.10 0.02
C VAL A 51 -2.08 -6.32 -0.40
N ALA A 52 -2.22 -5.48 -1.43
CA ALA A 52 -1.09 -4.70 -1.96
C ALA A 52 -1.47 -3.25 -2.25
N VAL A 53 -0.50 -2.34 -2.20
CA VAL A 53 -0.71 -0.92 -2.50
C VAL A 53 -0.92 -0.67 -4.01
N ALA A 54 -1.75 0.31 -4.36
CA ALA A 54 -1.98 0.74 -5.75
C ALA A 54 -0.80 1.54 -6.35
N GLY A 55 0.13 2.00 -5.52
CA GLY A 55 1.23 2.88 -5.93
C GLY A 55 0.91 4.38 -5.78
N ASN A 56 1.96 5.21 -5.79
CA ASN A 56 1.90 6.65 -5.53
C ASN A 56 2.09 7.51 -6.80
N TYR A 57 1.80 6.95 -7.98
CA TYR A 57 2.06 7.59 -9.28
C TYR A 57 0.87 8.39 -9.82
N GLY A 58 -0.24 8.49 -9.09
CA GLY A 58 -1.38 9.32 -9.45
C GLY A 58 -1.06 10.82 -9.52
N PRO A 59 -2.03 11.68 -9.90
CA PRO A 59 -3.46 11.40 -10.07
C PRO A 59 -3.88 11.11 -11.51
N THR A 60 -2.95 11.01 -12.46
CA THR A 60 -3.30 10.74 -13.86
C THR A 60 -3.90 9.33 -14.02
N PRO A 61 -4.83 9.14 -14.97
CA PRO A 61 -5.39 7.82 -15.23
C PRO A 61 -4.31 6.78 -15.57
N ARG A 62 -4.59 5.50 -15.26
CA ARG A 62 -3.74 4.34 -15.62
C ARG A 62 -2.35 4.36 -14.96
N THR A 63 -2.31 4.75 -13.70
CA THR A 63 -1.09 4.80 -12.85
C THR A 63 -1.09 3.75 -11.73
N VAL A 64 -2.09 2.86 -11.71
CA VAL A 64 -2.25 1.79 -10.70
C VAL A 64 -1.30 0.63 -10.99
N SER A 65 -0.67 0.13 -9.93
CA SER A 65 0.18 -1.07 -9.89
C SER A 65 -0.56 -2.24 -9.22
N ASN A 66 0.03 -3.45 -9.23
CA ASN A 66 -0.51 -4.65 -8.57
C ASN A 66 -1.95 -4.97 -9.02
N VAL A 67 -2.17 -4.98 -10.34
CA VAL A 67 -3.50 -5.07 -10.98
C VAL A 67 -3.99 -6.50 -11.21
N ALA A 68 -3.30 -7.51 -10.67
CA ALA A 68 -3.71 -8.89 -10.81
C ALA A 68 -5.04 -9.12 -10.08
N PRO A 69 -6.01 -9.86 -10.68
CA PRO A 69 -7.38 -9.92 -10.18
C PRO A 69 -7.53 -10.66 -8.84
N TRP A 70 -6.52 -11.43 -8.44
CA TRP A 70 -6.47 -12.13 -7.15
C TRP A 70 -5.81 -11.31 -6.03
N ILE A 71 -5.38 -10.08 -6.31
CA ILE A 71 -4.79 -9.16 -5.31
C ILE A 71 -5.85 -8.13 -4.90
N PHE A 72 -5.97 -7.88 -3.59
CA PHE A 72 -6.69 -6.73 -3.09
C PHE A 72 -5.82 -5.47 -3.20
N THR A 73 -5.98 -4.73 -4.30
CA THR A 73 -5.24 -3.49 -4.57
C THR A 73 -5.85 -2.30 -3.84
N ILE A 74 -5.08 -1.67 -2.94
CA ILE A 74 -5.57 -0.63 -2.04
C ILE A 74 -5.05 0.75 -2.45
N GLY A 75 -5.98 1.70 -2.64
CA GLY A 75 -5.69 3.11 -2.82
C GLY A 75 -5.56 3.86 -1.49
N ALA A 76 -4.85 4.99 -1.50
CA ALA A 76 -4.71 5.84 -0.32
C ALA A 76 -5.85 6.87 -0.21
N SER A 77 -6.35 7.11 1.00
CA SER A 77 -7.24 8.23 1.31
C SER A 77 -6.84 8.94 2.60
N ILE A 78 -7.43 10.10 2.83
CA ILE A 78 -7.29 10.84 4.09
C ILE A 78 -8.37 10.42 5.10
N VAL A 79 -8.08 10.63 6.38
CA VAL A 79 -9.05 10.53 7.48
C VAL A 79 -9.45 11.92 7.96
N ASP A 80 -10.54 12.02 8.72
CA ASP A 80 -11.07 13.30 9.21
C ASP A 80 -10.14 14.01 10.22
N ARG A 81 -9.05 13.35 10.66
CA ARG A 81 -8.05 13.92 11.56
C ARG A 81 -7.15 14.91 10.81
N VAL A 82 -6.95 16.07 11.42
CA VAL A 82 -6.10 17.14 10.89
C VAL A 82 -4.98 17.50 11.85
N PHE A 83 -3.73 17.39 11.41
CA PHE A 83 -2.57 17.81 12.20
C PHE A 83 -2.29 19.30 11.95
N THR A 84 -2.46 20.11 12.99
CA THR A 84 -2.30 21.56 12.93
C THR A 84 -1.09 22.00 13.75
N SER A 85 -0.30 22.93 13.21
CA SER A 85 0.72 23.67 13.95
C SER A 85 0.55 25.19 13.73
N TYR A 86 1.30 26.00 14.48
CA TYR A 86 1.28 27.46 14.35
C TYR A 86 2.68 27.99 14.10
N ILE A 87 2.85 28.74 13.00
CA ILE A 87 4.06 29.50 12.73
C ILE A 87 3.89 30.88 13.36
N THR A 88 4.84 31.29 14.22
CA THR A 88 4.86 32.63 14.81
C THR A 88 5.86 33.49 14.05
N LEU A 89 5.40 34.59 13.44
CA LEU A 89 6.24 35.53 12.71
C LEU A 89 6.88 36.55 13.66
N GLY A 90 7.92 37.26 13.21
CA GLY A 90 8.61 38.28 14.01
C GLY A 90 7.72 39.42 14.51
N ASN A 91 6.61 39.69 13.82
CA ASN A 91 5.56 40.64 14.25
C ASN A 91 4.53 40.02 15.22
N LYS A 92 4.83 38.87 15.83
CA LYS A 92 3.97 38.08 16.74
C LYS A 92 2.68 37.55 16.09
N LYS A 93 2.49 37.71 14.78
CA LYS A 93 1.35 37.10 14.06
C LYS A 93 1.52 35.58 14.05
N LYS A 94 0.47 34.86 14.44
CA LYS A 94 0.41 33.39 14.36
C LYS A 94 -0.35 32.97 13.11
N ILE A 95 0.24 32.10 12.30
CA ILE A 95 -0.39 31.48 11.13
C ILE A 95 -0.64 30.01 11.46
N LYS A 96 -1.91 29.60 11.38
CA LYS A 96 -2.30 28.19 11.46
C LYS A 96 -1.81 27.50 10.19
N VAL A 97 -1.03 26.44 10.34
CA VAL A 97 -0.58 25.60 9.23
C VAL A 97 -1.04 24.16 9.44
N HIS A 98 -1.42 23.52 8.35
CA HIS A 98 -1.65 22.08 8.33
C HIS A 98 -0.29 21.42 8.07
N ILE A 99 0.12 20.54 8.97
CA ILE A 99 1.34 19.75 8.83
C ILE A 99 0.94 18.29 8.65
N LEU A 100 1.80 17.47 8.05
CA LEU A 100 1.56 16.02 7.91
C LEU A 100 0.22 15.67 7.23
N GLN A 101 -0.29 16.54 6.36
CA GLN A 101 -1.52 16.30 5.62
C GLN A 101 -1.41 16.83 4.20
N TYR A 102 -1.70 15.97 3.22
CA TYR A 102 -1.82 16.38 1.82
C TYR A 102 -3.14 17.15 1.61
N PRO A 103 -3.10 18.32 0.97
CA PRO A 103 -4.31 19.00 0.52
C PRO A 103 -4.83 18.30 -0.74
N SER A 104 -5.67 17.29 -0.60
CA SER A 104 -6.26 16.61 -1.75
C SER A 104 -7.75 16.32 -1.55
N ASN A 105 -8.52 16.58 -2.62
CA ASN A 105 -9.95 16.30 -2.73
C ASN A 105 -10.21 14.80 -2.99
N ILE A 106 -9.65 13.92 -2.15
CA ILE A 106 -9.84 12.47 -2.29
C ILE A 106 -11.04 12.07 -1.44
N HIS A 107 -12.06 11.50 -2.07
CA HIS A 107 -13.25 10.98 -1.39
C HIS A 107 -12.86 9.84 -0.43
N ARG A 108 -13.51 9.80 0.74
CA ARG A 108 -13.37 8.80 1.80
C ARG A 108 -13.24 7.38 1.21
N CYS A 109 -12.13 6.71 1.48
CA CYS A 109 -11.99 5.27 1.25
C CYS A 109 -11.93 4.58 2.62
N THR A 110 -12.76 3.55 2.83
CA THR A 110 -12.91 2.88 4.13
C THR A 110 -11.74 1.92 4.45
N ILE A 111 -10.89 1.62 3.46
CA ILE A 111 -9.72 0.75 3.66
C ILE A 111 -8.46 1.61 3.67
N LEU A 112 -7.99 1.93 4.87
CA LEU A 112 -6.72 2.60 5.12
C LEU A 112 -5.66 1.53 5.42
N LEU A 113 -4.80 1.22 4.45
CA LEU A 113 -3.50 0.64 4.79
C LEU A 113 -2.59 1.81 5.15
N ILE A 114 -2.16 1.84 6.41
CA ILE A 114 -1.11 2.76 6.86
C ILE A 114 0.13 2.40 6.06
N CYS A 115 0.48 3.24 5.10
CA CYS A 115 1.72 3.17 4.35
C CYS A 115 2.85 3.39 5.36
N ASP A 116 3.39 2.32 5.94
CA ASP A 116 4.76 2.20 6.46
C ASP A 116 5.11 0.84 7.12
N ALA A 117 4.26 -0.20 7.08
CA ALA A 117 4.68 -1.53 7.54
C ALA A 117 4.08 -2.68 6.72
N SER A 118 4.94 -3.55 6.18
CA SER A 118 4.54 -4.90 5.78
C SER A 118 4.33 -5.71 7.06
N ILE A 119 3.10 -6.05 7.38
CA ILE A 119 2.75 -6.96 8.48
C ILE A 119 2.21 -8.25 7.87
N SER A 120 2.88 -9.36 8.14
CA SER A 120 2.36 -10.71 7.91
C SER A 120 1.74 -11.19 9.21
N ILE A 121 0.49 -11.67 9.16
CA ILE A 121 -0.21 -12.19 10.34
C ILE A 121 -0.16 -13.73 10.27
N SER A 122 0.63 -14.35 11.13
CA SER A 122 0.80 -15.79 11.25
C SER A 122 -0.09 -16.39 12.34
N ARG A 123 -0.33 -17.70 12.28
CA ARG A 123 -0.95 -18.46 13.38
C ARG A 123 0.07 -18.73 14.48
N GLU A 124 -0.38 -18.69 15.74
CA GLU A 124 0.35 -19.24 16.89
C GLU A 124 0.31 -20.77 16.90
#